data_AF-A0A928FN96-F1
#
_entry.id   AF-A0A928FN96-F1
#
_cell.length_a   1.000
_cell.length_b   1.000
_cell.length_c   1.000
_cell.angle_alpha   90.00
_cell.angle_beta   90.00
_cell.angle_gamma   90.00
#
_symmetry.space_group_name_H-M   'P 1'
#
loop_
_entity.id
_entity.type
_entity.pdbx_description
1 polymer ?
#
loop_
_entity_poly.entity_id
_entity_poly.type
_entity_poly.pdbx_seq_one_letter_code
_entity_poly.pdbx_strand_id
1 'polypeptide(L)'
;MLAPHELNKSFQKSVMGYNPAEVDNHISFIIEKYTEVYNANNELEQKLKTVLAKLDELKAEEDSIRGTLVKSQNIGEKIIKDAKERADFIQNSVQEGCDEIIARFKSQLNEEKNELLNMRASILEFRKEIFGMYKAHIYELQNLPIGTLEELVLPENHTIINSVYQSSAKKIKEFDEQKNANTTSDNADEIKKETEDGDILSILNINKTDESDK
;
A
#
# COMPACT_ATOMS: atom_id res chain seq x y z
N MET A 1 76.83 20.08 -10.34
CA MET A 1 78.01 20.35 -9.48
C MET A 1 79.15 19.45 -9.93
N LEU A 2 80.40 19.92 -9.86
CA LEU A 2 81.59 19.06 -10.06
C LEU A 2 81.56 17.98 -8.97
N ALA A 3 81.83 16.73 -9.29
CA ALA A 3 81.86 15.70 -8.26
C ALA A 3 83.19 15.79 -7.46
N PRO A 4 83.20 15.45 -6.16
CA PRO A 4 84.37 15.71 -5.29
C PRO A 4 85.70 15.13 -5.80
N HIS A 5 85.66 14.06 -6.59
CA HIS A 5 86.84 13.47 -7.23
C HIS A 5 87.47 14.31 -8.36
N GLU A 6 86.77 15.31 -8.91
CA GLU A 6 87.26 16.18 -9.99
C GLU A 6 88.09 17.38 -9.48
N LEU A 7 88.19 17.53 -8.15
CA LEU A 7 88.99 18.57 -7.49
C LEU A 7 90.47 18.20 -7.39
N ASN A 8 90.83 16.93 -7.57
CA ASN A 8 92.21 16.47 -7.64
C ASN A 8 92.84 16.84 -9.00
N LYS A 9 93.25 18.11 -9.13
CA LYS A 9 93.98 18.61 -10.31
C LYS A 9 95.47 18.74 -10.01
N SER A 10 96.30 18.37 -10.98
CA SER A 10 97.74 18.59 -10.93
C SER A 10 98.11 19.99 -11.44
N PHE A 11 99.05 20.64 -10.78
CA PHE A 11 99.53 21.99 -11.12
C PHE A 11 100.95 21.94 -11.68
N GLN A 12 101.28 22.84 -12.63
CA GLN A 12 102.64 22.98 -13.16
C GLN A 12 103.56 23.70 -12.15
N LYS A 13 104.83 23.31 -12.07
CA LYS A 13 105.82 23.93 -11.19
C LYS A 13 106.43 25.18 -11.84
N SER A 14 106.49 26.29 -11.10
CA SER A 14 107.12 27.55 -11.51
C SER A 14 108.26 27.92 -10.56
N VAL A 15 109.25 28.69 -11.05
CA VAL A 15 110.50 29.03 -10.33
C VAL A 15 110.26 29.86 -9.05
N MET A 16 109.17 30.64 -9.00
CA MET A 16 108.68 31.35 -7.81
C MET A 16 107.23 30.90 -7.55
N GLY A 17 107.06 29.73 -6.93
CA GLY A 17 105.74 29.12 -6.68
C GLY A 17 105.37 29.05 -5.20
N TYR A 18 104.09 28.79 -4.93
CA TYR A 18 103.61 28.43 -3.59
C TYR A 18 104.22 27.10 -3.14
N ASN A 19 104.36 26.91 -1.83
CA ASN A 19 104.88 25.67 -1.25
C ASN A 19 103.91 24.50 -1.57
N PRO A 20 104.34 23.47 -2.33
CA PRO A 20 103.47 22.38 -2.74
C PRO A 20 102.82 21.63 -1.56
N ALA A 21 103.55 21.45 -0.44
CA ALA A 21 103.02 20.73 0.72
C ALA A 21 101.89 21.50 1.44
N GLU A 22 101.96 22.82 1.49
CA GLU A 22 100.93 23.65 2.10
C GLU A 22 99.68 23.73 1.22
N VAL A 23 99.89 23.83 -0.09
CA VAL A 23 98.81 23.80 -1.10
C VAL A 23 98.09 22.44 -1.08
N ASP A 24 98.81 21.32 -1.01
CA ASP A 24 98.21 19.98 -0.94
C ASP A 24 97.37 19.78 0.34
N ASN A 25 97.84 20.28 1.49
CA ASN A 25 97.07 20.27 2.73
C ASN A 25 95.79 21.11 2.62
N HIS A 26 95.87 22.30 2.02
CA HIS A 26 94.71 23.18 1.83
C HIS A 26 93.71 22.60 0.82
N ILE A 27 94.18 21.99 -0.27
CA ILE A 27 93.32 21.28 -1.23
C ILE A 27 92.61 20.11 -0.55
N SER A 28 93.30 19.34 0.28
CA SER A 28 92.69 18.23 1.04
C SER A 28 91.56 18.73 1.95
N PHE A 29 91.77 19.84 2.66
CA PHE A 29 90.74 20.48 3.48
C PHE A 29 89.54 20.97 2.66
N ILE A 30 89.78 21.61 1.51
CA ILE A 30 88.71 22.05 0.60
C ILE A 30 87.92 20.85 0.06
N ILE A 31 88.60 19.77 -0.34
CA ILE A 31 87.93 18.57 -0.85
C ILE A 31 87.03 17.96 0.22
N GLU A 32 87.50 17.87 1.46
CA GLU A 32 86.69 17.37 2.58
C GLU A 32 85.44 18.22 2.78
N LYS A 33 85.59 19.55 2.88
CA LYS A 33 84.46 20.47 3.06
C LYS A 33 83.51 20.53 1.86
N TYR A 34 84.05 20.45 0.65
CA TYR A 34 83.24 20.38 -0.57
C TYR A 34 82.43 19.09 -0.63
N THR A 35 83.02 17.96 -0.22
CA THR A 35 82.33 16.67 -0.15
C THR A 35 81.19 16.70 0.86
N GLU A 36 81.41 17.31 2.02
CA GLU A 36 80.38 17.51 3.06
C GLU A 36 79.18 18.30 2.50
N VAL A 37 79.44 19.45 1.87
CA VAL A 37 78.39 20.29 1.26
C VAL A 37 77.70 19.59 0.09
N TYR A 38 78.45 18.87 -0.76
CA TYR A 38 77.89 18.12 -1.89
C TYR A 38 76.92 17.03 -1.42
N ASN A 39 77.30 16.28 -0.38
CA ASN A 39 76.43 15.24 0.19
C ASN A 39 75.19 15.86 0.85
N ALA A 40 75.34 16.95 1.60
CA ALA A 40 74.22 17.66 2.20
C ALA A 40 73.25 18.21 1.13
N ASN A 41 73.78 18.75 0.02
CA ASN A 41 72.95 19.24 -1.08
C ASN A 41 72.18 18.09 -1.76
N ASN A 42 72.82 16.94 -2.00
CA ASN A 42 72.14 15.77 -2.54
C ASN A 42 71.05 15.24 -1.60
N GLU A 43 71.31 15.20 -0.29
CA GLU A 43 70.31 14.79 0.70
C GLU A 43 69.13 15.77 0.72
N LEU A 44 69.40 17.07 0.63
CA LEU A 44 68.37 18.10 0.57
C LEU A 44 67.54 18.00 -0.71
N GLU A 45 68.16 17.76 -1.87
CA GLU A 45 67.46 17.52 -3.13
C GLU A 45 66.57 16.29 -3.07
N GLN A 46 67.03 15.20 -2.44
CA GLN A 46 66.21 14.01 -2.23
C GLN A 46 65.01 14.30 -1.32
N LYS A 47 65.22 14.99 -0.18
CA LYS A 47 64.14 15.39 0.71
C LYS A 47 63.13 16.28 0.01
N LEU A 48 63.59 17.25 -0.79
CA LEU A 48 62.73 18.12 -1.58
C LEU A 48 61.87 17.30 -2.55
N LYS A 49 62.48 16.35 -3.26
CA LYS A 49 61.76 15.47 -4.18
C LYS A 49 60.70 14.62 -3.46
N THR A 50 61.02 14.08 -2.28
CA THR A 50 60.05 13.32 -1.47
C THR A 50 58.90 14.21 -0.98
N VAL A 51 59.19 15.43 -0.54
CA VAL A 51 58.16 16.38 -0.07
C VAL A 51 57.26 16.81 -1.22
N LEU A 52 57.82 17.09 -2.40
CA LEU A 52 57.05 17.42 -3.59
C LEU A 52 56.13 16.27 -4.02
N ALA A 53 56.64 15.04 -4.03
CA ALA A 53 55.82 13.86 -4.34
C ALA A 53 54.65 13.69 -3.35
N LYS A 54 54.89 13.87 -2.04
CA LYS A 54 53.83 13.84 -1.03
C LYS A 54 52.84 15.00 -1.18
N LEU A 55 53.31 16.18 -1.56
CA LEU A 55 52.43 17.33 -1.80
C LEU A 55 51.49 17.07 -2.97
N ASP A 56 51.98 16.48 -4.05
CA ASP A 56 51.15 16.14 -5.21
C ASP A 56 50.14 15.04 -4.89
N GLU A 57 50.53 14.04 -4.10
CA GLU A 57 49.62 13.00 -3.59
C GLU A 57 48.50 13.61 -2.73
N LEU A 58 48.84 14.49 -1.78
CA LEU A 58 47.86 15.16 -0.93
C LEU A 58 46.91 16.05 -1.72
N LYS A 59 47.39 16.73 -2.77
CA LYS A 59 46.51 17.53 -3.66
C LYS A 59 45.52 16.63 -4.41
N ALA A 60 46.00 15.50 -4.93
CA ALA A 60 45.13 14.54 -5.62
C ALA A 60 44.07 13.94 -4.67
N GLU A 61 44.45 13.67 -3.41
CA GLU A 61 43.53 13.21 -2.38
C GLU A 61 42.52 14.31 -2.01
N GLU A 62 42.96 15.56 -1.83
CA GLU A 62 42.08 16.71 -1.58
C GLU A 62 41.04 16.87 -2.69
N ASP A 63 41.44 16.79 -3.95
CA ASP A 63 40.54 16.88 -5.10
C ASP A 63 39.52 15.73 -5.10
N SER A 64 39.94 14.52 -4.74
CA SER A 64 39.06 13.36 -4.60
C SER A 64 38.03 13.54 -3.47
N ILE A 65 38.49 14.02 -2.30
CA ILE A 65 37.63 14.31 -1.15
C ILE A 65 36.64 15.42 -1.50
N ARG A 66 37.11 16.50 -2.14
CA ARG A 66 36.28 17.62 -2.59
C ARG A 66 35.23 17.15 -3.61
N GLY A 67 35.63 16.32 -4.56
CA GLY A 67 34.72 15.71 -5.52
C GLY A 67 33.67 14.82 -4.85
N THR A 68 34.06 14.05 -3.85
CA THR A 68 33.15 13.21 -3.05
C THR A 68 32.18 14.07 -2.25
N LEU A 69 32.65 15.12 -1.60
CA LEU A 69 31.82 16.04 -0.81
C LEU A 69 30.74 16.69 -1.67
N VAL A 70 31.10 17.20 -2.86
CA VAL A 70 30.14 17.79 -3.81
C VAL A 70 29.13 16.75 -4.27
N LYS A 71 29.56 15.52 -4.58
CA LYS A 71 28.64 14.43 -4.93
C LYS A 71 27.69 14.11 -3.79
N SER A 72 28.18 14.00 -2.55
CA SER A 72 27.36 13.76 -1.36
C SER A 72 26.36 14.88 -1.10
N GLN A 73 26.75 16.15 -1.31
CA GLN A 73 25.85 17.30 -1.23
C GLN A 73 24.74 17.20 -2.28
N ASN A 74 25.08 16.96 -3.55
CA ASN A 74 24.12 16.80 -4.63
C ASN A 74 23.16 15.62 -4.37
N ILE A 75 23.66 14.51 -3.82
CA ILE A 75 22.83 13.36 -3.43
C ILE A 75 21.89 13.76 -2.28
N GLY A 76 22.39 14.47 -1.27
CA GLY A 76 21.57 14.97 -0.16
C GLY A 76 20.44 15.88 -0.64
N GLU A 77 20.75 16.83 -1.52
CA GLU A 77 19.74 17.71 -2.14
C GLU A 77 18.71 16.91 -2.95
N LYS A 78 19.16 15.91 -3.72
CA LYS A 78 18.27 15.04 -4.48
C LYS A 78 17.34 14.23 -3.58
N ILE A 79 17.84 13.69 -2.46
CA ILE A 79 17.02 12.98 -1.47
C ILE A 79 15.96 13.90 -0.88
N ILE A 80 16.34 15.13 -0.49
CA ILE A 80 15.40 16.11 0.05
C ILE A 80 14.32 16.46 -0.99
N LYS A 81 14.71 16.65 -2.25
CA LYS A 81 13.78 16.94 -3.32
C LYS A 81 12.81 15.79 -3.58
N ASP A 82 13.30 14.56 -3.74
CA ASP A 82 12.48 13.36 -3.94
C ASP A 82 11.55 13.11 -2.76
N ALA A 83 12.03 13.29 -1.53
CA ALA A 83 11.18 13.18 -0.34
C ALA A 83 10.05 14.22 -0.32
N LYS A 84 10.32 15.47 -0.70
CA LYS A 84 9.30 16.52 -0.82
C LYS A 84 8.29 16.20 -1.92
N GLU A 85 8.76 15.83 -3.12
CA GLU A 85 7.88 15.47 -4.23
C GLU A 85 6.96 14.28 -3.86
N ARG A 86 7.49 13.28 -3.16
CA ARG A 86 6.68 12.16 -2.66
C ARG A 86 5.69 12.59 -1.59
N ALA A 87 6.08 13.46 -0.67
CA ALA A 87 5.18 13.98 0.35
C ALA A 87 4.02 14.76 -0.29
N ASP A 88 4.33 15.64 -1.25
CA ASP A 88 3.34 16.41 -1.99
C ASP A 88 2.40 15.48 -2.79
N PHE A 89 2.96 14.46 -3.45
CA PHE A 89 2.17 13.45 -4.17
C PHE A 89 1.22 12.69 -3.25
N ILE A 90 1.70 12.22 -2.09
CA ILE A 90 0.87 11.52 -1.10
C ILE A 90 -0.21 12.45 -0.58
N GLN A 91 0.13 13.71 -0.26
CA GLN A 91 -0.83 14.67 0.24
C GLN A 91 -1.95 14.93 -0.78
N ASN A 92 -1.59 15.14 -2.05
CA ASN A 92 -2.56 15.35 -3.12
C ASN A 92 -3.42 14.11 -3.34
N SER A 93 -2.82 12.92 -3.39
CA SER A 93 -3.55 11.66 -3.56
C SER A 93 -4.51 11.38 -2.41
N VAL A 94 -4.11 11.67 -1.17
CA VAL A 94 -4.99 11.56 0.00
C VAL A 94 -6.12 12.58 -0.06
N GLN A 95 -5.82 13.82 -0.45
CA GLN A 95 -6.84 14.86 -0.58
C GLN A 95 -7.87 14.49 -1.66
N GLU A 96 -7.43 14.04 -2.84
CA GLU A 96 -8.30 13.55 -3.90
C GLU A 96 -9.17 12.37 -3.45
N GLY A 97 -8.58 11.40 -2.75
CA GLY A 97 -9.33 10.27 -2.20
C GLY A 97 -10.35 10.69 -1.14
N CYS A 98 -10.00 11.62 -0.25
CA CYS A 98 -10.93 12.19 0.72
C CYS A 98 -12.08 12.93 0.04
N ASP A 99 -11.79 13.74 -0.97
CA ASP A 99 -12.79 14.49 -1.73
C ASP A 99 -13.73 13.56 -2.49
N GLU A 100 -13.22 12.47 -3.08
CA GLU A 100 -14.01 11.42 -3.73
C GLU A 100 -14.94 10.72 -2.72
N ILE A 101 -14.40 10.33 -1.56
CA ILE A 101 -15.18 9.69 -0.49
C ILE A 101 -16.31 10.63 -0.02
N ILE A 102 -16.00 11.91 0.21
CA ILE A 102 -16.99 12.92 0.62
C ILE A 102 -18.04 13.10 -0.47
N ALA A 103 -17.66 13.15 -1.74
CA ALA A 103 -18.59 13.27 -2.86
C ALA A 103 -19.54 12.06 -2.94
N ARG A 104 -19.00 10.85 -2.80
CA ARG A 104 -19.79 9.61 -2.75
C ARG A 104 -20.77 9.61 -1.59
N PHE A 105 -20.33 9.94 -0.37
CA PHE A 105 -21.20 10.02 0.79
C PHE A 105 -22.29 11.08 0.63
N LYS A 106 -21.97 12.25 0.07
CA LYS A 106 -22.97 13.29 -0.23
C LYS A 106 -24.01 12.79 -1.23
N SER A 107 -23.60 12.05 -2.27
CA SER A 107 -24.51 11.45 -3.24
C SER A 107 -25.45 10.45 -2.59
N GLN A 108 -24.92 9.52 -1.80
CA GLN A 108 -25.71 8.52 -1.07
C GLN A 108 -26.67 9.18 -0.08
N LEU A 109 -26.22 10.18 0.68
CA LEU A 109 -27.07 10.92 1.61
C LEU A 109 -28.23 11.61 0.87
N ASN A 110 -27.96 12.18 -0.30
CA ASN A 110 -29.00 12.82 -1.10
C ASN A 110 -30.00 11.80 -1.67
N GLU A 111 -29.53 10.62 -2.09
CA GLU A 111 -30.38 9.52 -2.55
C GLU A 111 -31.30 9.01 -1.44
N GLU A 112 -30.74 8.67 -0.27
CA GLU A 112 -31.49 8.27 0.93
C GLU A 112 -32.50 9.33 1.37
N LYS A 113 -32.11 10.61 1.32
CA LYS A 113 -33.01 11.72 1.61
C LYS A 113 -34.17 11.77 0.62
N ASN A 114 -33.92 11.57 -0.67
CA ASN A 114 -34.96 11.55 -1.69
C ASN A 114 -35.90 10.35 -1.50
N GLU A 115 -35.37 9.18 -1.15
CA GLU A 115 -36.18 8.00 -0.82
C GLU A 115 -37.10 8.27 0.37
N LEU A 116 -36.56 8.85 1.46
CA LEU A 116 -37.35 9.23 2.63
C LEU A 116 -38.46 10.21 2.27
N LEU A 117 -38.16 11.21 1.43
CA LEU A 117 -39.16 12.16 0.95
C LEU A 117 -40.26 11.47 0.12
N ASN A 118 -39.89 10.55 -0.76
CA ASN A 118 -40.83 9.77 -1.56
C ASN A 118 -41.70 8.87 -0.68
N MET A 119 -41.12 8.19 0.31
CA MET A 119 -41.85 7.36 1.26
C MET A 119 -42.82 8.22 2.09
N ARG A 120 -42.39 9.39 2.56
CA ARG A 120 -43.24 10.34 3.27
C ARG A 120 -44.40 10.82 2.39
N ALA A 121 -44.15 11.09 1.11
CA ALA A 121 -45.21 11.45 0.16
C ALA A 121 -46.21 10.30 -0.04
N SER A 122 -45.72 9.06 -0.19
CA SER A 122 -46.55 7.86 -0.31
C SER A 122 -47.42 7.63 0.94
N ILE A 123 -46.87 7.80 2.15
CA ILE A 123 -47.65 7.71 3.40
C ILE A 123 -48.76 8.76 3.45
N LEU A 124 -48.48 9.99 3.02
CA LEU A 124 -49.49 11.04 2.95
C LEU A 124 -50.57 10.70 1.93
N GLU A 125 -50.22 10.11 0.79
CA GLU A 125 -51.17 9.71 -0.23
C GLU A 125 -52.03 8.53 0.22
N PHE A 126 -51.42 7.47 0.76
CA PHE A 126 -52.13 6.34 1.37
C PHE A 126 -53.08 6.81 2.49
N ARG A 127 -52.63 7.75 3.33
CA ARG A 127 -53.48 8.38 4.34
C ARG A 127 -54.71 9.02 3.68
N LYS A 128 -54.55 9.83 2.64
CA LYS A 128 -55.69 10.45 1.93
C LYS A 128 -56.63 9.40 1.33
N GLU A 129 -56.08 8.36 0.73
CA GLU A 129 -56.85 7.27 0.12
C GLU A 129 -57.74 6.57 1.15
N ILE A 130 -57.17 6.16 2.29
CA ILE A 130 -57.90 5.54 3.40
C ILE A 130 -58.97 6.49 3.96
N PHE A 131 -58.64 7.76 4.17
CA PHE A 131 -59.63 8.76 4.59
C PHE A 131 -60.74 8.94 3.55
N GLY A 132 -60.43 8.84 2.25
CA GLY A 132 -61.39 8.86 1.16
C GLY A 132 -62.32 7.64 1.19
N MET A 133 -61.77 6.44 1.32
CA MET A 133 -62.53 5.20 1.43
C MET A 133 -63.46 5.21 2.64
N TYR A 134 -62.97 5.62 3.83
CA TYR A 134 -63.83 5.71 5.00
C TYR A 134 -64.98 6.71 4.83
N LYS A 135 -64.72 7.87 4.19
CA LYS A 135 -65.79 8.81 3.87
C LYS A 135 -66.81 8.22 2.92
N ALA A 136 -66.38 7.47 1.91
CA ALA A 136 -67.28 6.76 0.99
C ALA A 136 -68.12 5.70 1.72
N HIS A 137 -67.51 4.84 2.54
CA HIS A 137 -68.22 3.85 3.34
C HIS A 137 -69.20 4.49 4.33
N ILE A 138 -68.83 5.59 5.00
CA ILE A 138 -69.75 6.32 5.89
C ILE A 138 -70.94 6.86 5.10
N TYR A 139 -70.70 7.41 3.90
CA TYR A 139 -71.76 7.90 3.03
C TYR A 139 -72.70 6.76 2.59
N GLU A 140 -72.17 5.59 2.22
CA GLU A 140 -72.96 4.41 1.87
C GLU A 140 -73.77 3.87 3.06
N LEU A 141 -73.18 3.77 4.24
CA LEU A 141 -73.87 3.39 5.48
C LEU A 141 -74.98 4.39 5.87
N GLN A 142 -74.76 5.68 5.62
CA GLN A 142 -75.77 6.71 5.88
C GLN A 142 -76.93 6.67 4.86
N ASN A 143 -76.68 6.15 3.65
CA ASN A 143 -77.68 5.99 2.60
C ASN A 143 -78.36 4.61 2.61
N LEU A 144 -77.94 3.70 3.50
CA LEU A 144 -78.60 2.41 3.69
C LEU A 144 -79.97 2.63 4.34
N PRO A 145 -81.08 2.22 3.70
CA PRO A 145 -82.38 2.26 4.34
C PRO A 145 -82.35 1.27 5.52
N ILE A 146 -82.50 1.76 6.75
CA ILE A 146 -82.59 0.95 7.99
C ILE A 146 -83.75 -0.08 7.96
N GLY A 147 -84.57 -0.11 6.90
CA GLY A 147 -85.76 -0.95 6.78
C GLY A 147 -85.58 -2.36 6.18
N THR A 148 -84.36 -2.88 5.98
CA THR A 148 -84.18 -4.19 5.31
C THR A 148 -83.21 -5.13 6.03
N LEU A 149 -83.28 -5.22 7.37
CA LEU A 149 -82.62 -6.28 8.12
C LEU A 149 -83.46 -7.59 8.20
N GLU A 150 -84.52 -7.68 7.40
CA GLU A 150 -85.58 -8.70 7.54
C GLU A 150 -85.73 -9.60 6.31
N GLU A 151 -84.65 -9.79 5.54
CA GLU A 151 -84.62 -10.79 4.48
C GLU A 151 -83.30 -11.57 4.48
N LEU A 152 -82.93 -12.11 5.64
CA LEU A 152 -82.03 -13.27 5.70
C LEU A 152 -82.87 -14.55 5.50
N VAL A 153 -83.41 -14.74 4.29
CA VAL A 153 -83.87 -16.07 3.86
C VAL A 153 -82.60 -16.87 3.59
N LEU A 154 -82.17 -17.65 4.58
CA LEU A 154 -81.15 -18.70 4.43
C LEU A 154 -81.65 -19.66 3.33
N PRO A 155 -81.00 -19.75 2.14
CA PRO A 155 -81.38 -20.79 1.19
C PRO A 155 -81.01 -22.14 1.81
N GLU A 156 -82.01 -23.00 1.95
CA GLU A 156 -81.88 -24.34 2.49
C GLU A 156 -80.73 -25.10 1.81
N ASN A 157 -79.78 -25.49 2.65
CA ASN A 157 -78.70 -26.40 2.33
C ASN A 157 -79.25 -27.74 1.82
N HIS A 158 -79.38 -27.93 0.50
CA HIS A 158 -79.40 -29.30 -0.03
C HIS A 158 -78.77 -29.52 -1.41
N THR A 159 -78.43 -28.48 -2.17
CA THR A 159 -77.91 -28.67 -3.54
C THR A 159 -76.39 -28.59 -3.62
N ILE A 160 -75.76 -27.64 -2.91
CA ILE A 160 -74.29 -27.48 -2.94
C ILE A 160 -73.60 -28.66 -2.25
N ILE A 161 -74.10 -29.07 -1.07
CA ILE A 161 -73.55 -30.18 -0.28
C ILE A 161 -73.56 -31.49 -1.08
N ASN A 162 -74.66 -31.82 -1.76
CA ASN A 162 -74.73 -33.02 -2.59
C ASN A 162 -73.75 -32.99 -3.78
N SER A 163 -73.54 -31.83 -4.39
CA SER A 163 -72.56 -31.71 -5.48
C SER A 163 -71.11 -31.91 -5.00
N VAL A 164 -70.79 -31.47 -3.78
CA VAL A 164 -69.48 -31.68 -3.16
C VAL A 164 -69.29 -33.16 -2.78
N TYR A 165 -70.30 -33.82 -2.19
CA TYR A 165 -70.24 -35.25 -1.87
C TYR A 165 -70.08 -36.13 -3.12
N GLN A 166 -70.77 -35.83 -4.22
CA GLN A 166 -70.61 -36.57 -5.47
C GLN A 166 -69.23 -36.35 -6.10
N SER A 167 -68.69 -35.13 -5.98
CA SER A 167 -67.36 -34.78 -6.50
C SER A 167 -66.24 -35.46 -5.71
N SER A 168 -66.34 -35.53 -4.37
CA SER A 168 -65.38 -36.27 -3.55
C SER A 168 -65.50 -37.78 -3.73
N ALA A 169 -66.72 -38.33 -3.86
CA ALA A 169 -66.93 -39.76 -4.08
C ALA A 169 -66.37 -40.26 -5.43
N LYS A 170 -66.37 -39.44 -6.47
CA LYS A 170 -65.70 -39.77 -7.75
C LYS A 170 -64.18 -39.80 -7.60
N LYS A 171 -63.58 -38.78 -6.98
CA LYS A 171 -62.13 -38.69 -6.79
C LYS A 171 -61.57 -39.83 -5.91
N ILE A 172 -62.34 -40.29 -4.92
CA ILE A 172 -61.93 -41.41 -4.05
C ILE A 172 -61.89 -42.74 -4.82
N LYS A 173 -62.86 -42.97 -5.72
CA LYS A 173 -62.86 -44.18 -6.57
C LYS A 173 -61.72 -44.20 -7.59
N GLU A 174 -61.40 -43.05 -8.18
CA GLU A 174 -60.27 -42.91 -9.11
C GLU A 174 -58.91 -43.08 -8.40
N PHE A 175 -58.82 -42.72 -7.11
CA PHE A 175 -57.61 -42.90 -6.30
C PHE A 175 -57.37 -44.36 -5.87
N ASP A 176 -58.44 -45.11 -5.57
CA ASP A 176 -58.36 -46.52 -5.17
C ASP A 176 -58.05 -47.48 -6.34
N GLU A 177 -58.45 -47.14 -7.58
CA GLU A 177 -58.07 -47.91 -8.78
C GLU A 177 -56.59 -47.74 -9.16
N GLN A 178 -55.96 -46.61 -8.82
CA GLN A 178 -54.54 -46.35 -9.12
C GLN A 178 -53.58 -46.87 -8.05
N LYS A 179 -54.05 -47.13 -6.82
CA LYS A 179 -53.23 -47.70 -5.73
C LYS A 179 -53.06 -49.23 -5.83
N ASN A 180 -53.91 -49.92 -6.57
CA ASN A 180 -53.92 -51.39 -6.65
C ASN A 180 -53.01 -52.01 -7.75
N ALA A 181 -52.17 -51.20 -8.41
CA ALA A 181 -51.26 -51.66 -9.46
C ALA A 181 -49.76 -51.63 -9.10
N ASN A 182 -49.32 -50.96 -8.02
CA ASN A 182 -47.89 -50.71 -7.78
C ASN A 182 -47.42 -50.86 -6.31
N THR A 183 -47.77 -51.98 -5.67
CA THR A 183 -47.02 -52.44 -4.48
C THR A 183 -46.99 -53.95 -4.46
N THR A 184 -45.86 -54.56 -4.83
CA THR A 184 -45.16 -55.64 -4.09
C THR A 184 -43.89 -56.05 -4.84
N SER A 185 -42.72 -55.69 -4.30
CA SER A 185 -41.42 -56.39 -4.35
C SER A 185 -40.34 -55.32 -4.08
N ASP A 186 -40.15 -54.91 -2.84
CA ASP A 186 -39.20 -55.51 -1.89
C ASP A 186 -37.73 -55.44 -2.32
N ASN A 187 -36.97 -54.87 -1.38
CA ASN A 187 -35.58 -55.11 -1.04
C ASN A 187 -34.48 -54.24 -1.68
N ALA A 188 -33.97 -53.39 -0.79
CA ALA A 188 -32.57 -53.30 -0.38
C ALA A 188 -31.53 -52.77 -1.36
N ASP A 189 -30.68 -51.92 -0.79
CA ASP A 189 -29.39 -51.42 -1.29
C ASP A 189 -29.43 -50.27 -2.31
N GLU A 190 -29.32 -49.03 -1.78
CA GLU A 190 -28.21 -48.11 -2.07
C GLU A 190 -28.52 -46.71 -1.51
N ILE A 191 -28.09 -46.45 -0.27
CA ILE A 191 -27.77 -45.09 0.18
C ILE A 191 -26.27 -44.90 0.00
N LYS A 192 -25.88 -44.39 -1.16
CA LYS A 192 -24.59 -43.70 -1.38
C LYS A 192 -24.78 -42.60 -2.40
N LYS A 193 -24.92 -41.36 -1.91
CA LYS A 193 -24.06 -40.19 -2.22
C LYS A 193 -24.84 -38.88 -2.14
N GLU A 194 -24.15 -37.93 -1.49
CA GLU A 194 -24.24 -36.48 -1.67
C GLU A 194 -25.55 -35.87 -1.11
N THR A 195 -25.52 -35.05 -0.05
CA THR A 195 -24.67 -33.88 0.13
C THR A 195 -24.64 -33.52 1.62
N GLU A 196 -23.45 -33.53 2.21
CA GLU A 196 -23.15 -32.73 3.40
C GLU A 196 -23.12 -31.27 2.98
N ASP A 197 -23.89 -30.42 3.64
CA ASP A 197 -23.50 -29.04 3.94
C ASP A 197 -24.38 -28.58 5.11
N GLY A 198 -24.04 -29.13 6.28
CA GLY A 198 -24.38 -28.53 7.55
C GLY A 198 -23.24 -27.61 7.95
N ASP A 199 -23.44 -26.29 7.81
CA ASP A 199 -22.61 -25.31 8.49
C ASP A 199 -23.48 -24.09 8.90
N ILE A 200 -24.44 -24.35 9.81
CA ILE A 200 -25.16 -23.32 10.56
C ILE A 200 -24.44 -23.04 11.90
N LEU A 201 -23.10 -23.03 11.92
CA LEU A 201 -22.34 -22.80 13.16
C LEU A 201 -21.21 -21.75 13.06
N SER A 202 -21.23 -20.86 12.06
CA SER A 202 -20.22 -19.81 11.91
C SER A 202 -20.59 -18.42 12.48
N ILE A 203 -21.79 -18.21 13.06
CA ILE A 203 -22.23 -16.87 13.53
C ILE A 203 -22.19 -16.69 15.07
N LEU A 204 -21.36 -17.44 15.80
CA LEU A 204 -21.26 -17.26 17.26
C LEU A 204 -19.85 -17.22 17.83
N ASN A 205 -18.84 -16.80 17.05
CA ASN A 205 -17.50 -16.63 17.62
C ASN A 205 -16.74 -15.37 17.18
N ILE A 206 -17.36 -14.20 17.39
CA ILE A 206 -16.63 -12.95 17.54
C ILE A 206 -17.02 -12.35 18.89
N ASN A 207 -16.25 -12.68 19.93
CA ASN A 207 -15.86 -11.79 21.04
C ASN A 207 -15.23 -12.59 22.20
N LYS A 208 -13.92 -12.84 22.10
CA LYS A 208 -13.03 -12.71 23.25
C LYS A 208 -11.61 -12.44 22.76
N THR A 209 -11.28 -11.16 22.81
CA THR A 209 -9.96 -10.57 22.73
C THR A 209 -9.05 -11.04 23.87
N ASP A 210 -7.76 -11.12 23.50
CA ASP A 210 -6.57 -10.78 24.29
C ASP A 210 -6.00 -11.73 25.37
N GLU A 211 -4.66 -11.74 25.36
CA GLU A 211 -3.69 -12.24 26.33
C GLU A 211 -3.29 -13.73 26.25
N SER A 212 -2.22 -14.04 25.51
CA SER A 212 -0.90 -14.36 26.10
C SER A 212 0.05 -14.97 25.07
N ASP A 213 0.88 -14.14 24.42
CA ASP A 213 2.09 -14.62 23.74
C ASP A 213 3.25 -14.62 24.74
N LYS A 214 3.91 -15.78 24.85
CA LYS A 214 5.19 -15.99 25.51
C LYS A 214 6.03 -16.93 24.64
#